data_AF-A0A1I6GPU0-F1
#
_entry.id   AF-A0A1I6GPU0-F1
#
_cell.length_a   1.000
_cell.length_b   1.000
_cell.length_c   1.000
_cell.angle_alpha   90.00
_cell.angle_beta   90.00
_cell.angle_gamma   90.00
#
_symmetry.space_group_name_H-M   'P 1'
#
loop_
_entity.id
_entity.type
_entity.pdbx_description
1 polymer ?
#
loop_
_entity_poly.entity_id
_entity_poly.type
_entity_poly.pdbx_seq_one_letter_code
_entity_poly.pdbx_strand_id
1 'polypeptide(L)'
;MSARPDPTQTPDAPAESVASALADAAFVRVVCRADGDALAAGGLLARALRRAGVPFHVRAGAFPATGGAPDDDGVVLAVGSDVPGADATLRATDGPTSRRAYDVAEALTPAGEPGPDPVLALAGVVAAGDHPGATDGGLLAVAEETGAVDRRPGVAAPVADVADGLAHTTLAHASFSGDREAATAAVAELDLPAELDAAAHRTLASLVALDVAGDDDATARAAESVERALRPYATPDAPFATLGGYADVLDAVARERPGTGVALALGHDARTPALAAWRDHAAAAHRTLREGHTGRYDGVYVVRAADEVATHPGRLDTVARLCRDFRAPEPTTLVVGEGVAAVAAVERGAADAASALADDFGGDDGAWTGDAERAVVRFDADAPEAELIAAVREVST
;
A
#
# COMPACT_ATOMS: atom_id res chain seq x y z
N MET A 1 17.42 -3.23 -17.49
CA MET A 1 17.11 -3.11 -18.93
C MET A 1 15.81 -2.34 -19.03
N SER A 2 15.80 -1.18 -19.70
CA SER A 2 14.61 -0.34 -19.82
C SER A 2 13.47 -1.10 -20.48
N ALA A 3 12.29 -1.02 -19.87
CA ALA A 3 11.04 -1.51 -20.43
C ALA A 3 10.89 -0.98 -21.86
N ARG A 4 10.59 -1.86 -22.82
CA ARG A 4 10.06 -1.42 -24.10
C ARG A 4 8.64 -0.93 -23.81
N PRO A 5 8.30 0.34 -24.10
CA PRO A 5 6.95 0.82 -23.90
C PRO A 5 6.01 0.00 -24.77
N ASP A 6 4.90 -0.44 -24.17
CA ASP A 6 3.80 -1.05 -24.90
C ASP A 6 3.29 -0.01 -25.92
N PRO A 7 3.35 -0.29 -27.24
CA PRO A 7 2.98 0.66 -28.28
C PRO A 7 1.48 1.03 -28.27
N THR A 8 0.68 0.45 -27.38
CA THR A 8 -0.74 0.77 -27.19
C THR A 8 -1.03 1.69 -25.99
N GLN A 9 -0.03 2.00 -25.17
CA GLN A 9 -0.21 2.86 -24.01
C GLN A 9 -0.30 4.34 -24.44
N THR A 10 -1.45 4.96 -24.18
CA THR A 10 -1.61 6.40 -24.41
C THR A 10 -0.77 7.15 -23.39
N PRO A 11 0.06 8.14 -23.80
CA PRO A 11 0.86 8.90 -22.85
C PRO A 11 -0.03 9.63 -21.85
N ASP A 12 0.45 9.64 -20.62
CA ASP A 12 -0.18 10.31 -19.50
C ASP A 12 -0.47 11.79 -19.79
N ALA A 13 -1.73 12.22 -19.56
CA ALA A 13 -2.11 13.63 -19.71
C ALA A 13 -1.25 14.53 -18.80
N PRO A 14 -0.80 15.71 -19.28
CA PRO A 14 -0.02 16.66 -18.48
C PRO A 14 -0.76 17.08 -17.20
N ALA A 15 -0.01 17.30 -16.12
CA ALA A 15 -0.58 17.62 -14.81
C ALA A 15 -1.46 18.88 -14.85
N GLU A 16 -1.05 19.90 -15.59
CA GLU A 16 -1.77 21.15 -15.78
C GLU A 16 -3.08 20.96 -16.55
N SER A 17 -3.11 20.00 -17.49
CA SER A 17 -4.34 19.69 -18.24
C SER A 17 -5.38 19.02 -17.34
N VAL A 18 -4.94 18.09 -16.49
CA VAL A 18 -5.81 17.45 -15.48
C VAL A 18 -6.28 18.50 -14.47
N ALA A 19 -5.37 19.35 -13.97
CA ALA A 19 -5.72 20.41 -13.02
C ALA A 19 -6.75 21.39 -13.60
N SER A 20 -6.61 21.81 -14.86
CA SER A 20 -7.60 22.68 -15.53
C SER A 20 -8.97 22.02 -15.62
N ALA A 21 -9.03 20.74 -16.03
CA ALA A 21 -10.29 20.00 -16.11
C ALA A 21 -10.98 19.87 -14.74
N LEU A 22 -10.19 19.68 -13.67
CA LEU A 22 -10.71 19.62 -12.30
C LEU A 22 -11.18 20.98 -11.78
N ALA A 23 -10.51 22.08 -12.16
CA ALA A 23 -10.88 23.44 -11.76
C ALA A 23 -12.20 23.90 -12.42
N ASP A 24 -12.47 23.46 -13.65
CA ASP A 24 -13.67 23.81 -14.40
C ASP A 24 -14.90 22.95 -14.03
N ALA A 25 -14.70 21.86 -13.28
CA ALA A 25 -15.77 20.93 -12.92
C ALA A 25 -16.74 21.54 -11.89
N ALA A 26 -18.05 21.32 -12.08
CA ALA A 26 -19.05 21.71 -11.09
C ALA A 26 -18.99 20.83 -9.82
N PHE A 27 -18.55 19.59 -9.99
CA PHE A 27 -18.38 18.59 -8.92
C PHE A 27 -17.38 17.52 -9.35
N VAL A 28 -16.53 17.06 -8.43
CA VAL A 28 -15.56 15.98 -8.69
C VAL A 28 -15.82 14.75 -7.81
N ARG A 29 -16.06 13.60 -8.44
CA ARG A 29 -16.10 12.30 -7.77
C ARG A 29 -14.74 11.62 -7.92
N VAL A 30 -14.01 11.51 -6.82
CA VAL A 30 -12.71 10.82 -6.77
C VAL A 30 -12.92 9.38 -6.33
N VAL A 31 -12.52 8.42 -7.17
CA VAL A 31 -12.62 6.99 -6.90
C VAL A 31 -11.22 6.40 -6.82
N CYS A 32 -10.78 6.07 -5.62
CA CYS A 32 -9.45 5.52 -5.34
C CYS A 32 -9.48 3.99 -5.26
N ARG A 33 -8.41 3.35 -5.75
CA ARG A 33 -8.05 1.99 -5.33
C ARG A 33 -7.81 1.99 -3.81
N ALA A 34 -8.20 0.92 -3.13
CA ALA A 34 -8.02 0.78 -1.67
C ALA A 34 -6.59 0.39 -1.29
N ASP A 35 -5.62 1.23 -1.62
CA ASP A 35 -4.24 1.14 -1.16
C ASP A 35 -3.71 2.48 -0.64
N GLY A 36 -2.54 2.47 0.00
CA GLY A 36 -1.98 3.68 0.60
C GLY A 36 -1.55 4.76 -0.41
N ASP A 37 -1.11 4.37 -1.61
CA ASP A 37 -0.68 5.29 -2.67
C ASP A 37 -1.87 6.08 -3.25
N ALA A 38 -2.89 5.36 -3.72
CA ALA A 38 -4.13 5.91 -4.25
C ALA A 38 -4.91 6.70 -3.18
N LEU A 39 -4.88 6.28 -1.92
CA LEU A 39 -5.48 7.03 -0.82
C LEU A 39 -4.74 8.35 -0.56
N ALA A 40 -3.41 8.34 -0.55
CA ALA A 40 -2.60 9.56 -0.43
C ALA A 40 -2.86 10.52 -1.60
N ALA A 41 -2.85 9.99 -2.83
CA ALA A 41 -3.18 10.72 -4.05
C ALA A 41 -4.58 11.37 -3.96
N GLY A 42 -5.60 10.60 -3.58
CA GLY A 42 -6.96 11.11 -3.39
C GLY A 42 -7.03 12.22 -2.33
N GLY A 43 -6.29 12.08 -1.22
CA GLY A 43 -6.18 13.11 -0.19
C GLY A 43 -5.55 14.41 -0.66
N LEU A 44 -4.47 14.33 -1.45
CA LEU A 44 -3.79 15.49 -2.04
C LEU A 44 -4.73 16.26 -2.96
N LEU A 45 -5.40 15.55 -3.87
CA LEU A 45 -6.34 16.14 -4.83
C LEU A 45 -7.54 16.74 -4.13
N ALA A 46 -8.12 16.05 -3.16
CA ALA A 46 -9.27 16.55 -2.40
C ALA A 46 -8.92 17.80 -1.56
N ARG A 47 -7.71 17.86 -1.00
CA ARG A 47 -7.20 19.08 -0.35
C ARG A 47 -7.05 20.23 -1.35
N ALA A 48 -6.53 19.97 -2.56
CA ALA A 48 -6.40 20.99 -3.60
C ALA A 48 -7.75 21.47 -4.13
N LEU A 49 -8.70 20.56 -4.42
CA LEU A 49 -10.08 20.88 -4.81
C LEU A 49 -10.77 21.77 -3.77
N ARG A 50 -10.62 21.44 -2.48
CA ARG A 50 -11.13 22.26 -1.37
C ARG A 50 -10.58 23.69 -1.40
N ARG A 51 -9.28 23.87 -1.68
CA ARG A 51 -8.65 25.20 -1.79
C ARG A 51 -9.12 25.95 -3.04
N ALA A 52 -9.32 25.24 -4.14
CA ALA A 52 -9.86 25.79 -5.38
C ALA A 52 -11.37 26.08 -5.31
N GLY A 53 -12.06 25.69 -4.23
CA GLY A 53 -13.49 25.90 -4.06
C GLY A 53 -14.36 24.94 -4.88
N VAL A 54 -13.79 23.83 -5.37
CA VAL A 54 -14.50 22.81 -6.17
C VAL A 54 -15.12 21.77 -5.24
N PRO A 55 -16.45 21.57 -5.26
CA PRO A 55 -17.10 20.52 -4.48
C PRO A 55 -16.65 19.12 -4.92
N PHE A 56 -16.49 18.20 -3.95
CA PHE A 56 -16.00 16.87 -4.25
C PHE A 56 -16.57 15.79 -3.33
N HIS A 57 -16.41 14.54 -3.75
CA HIS A 57 -16.67 13.35 -2.94
C HIS A 57 -15.63 12.28 -3.26
N VAL A 58 -15.00 11.74 -2.21
CA VAL A 58 -13.95 10.74 -2.30
C VAL A 58 -14.49 9.40 -1.81
N ARG A 59 -14.21 8.33 -2.56
CA ARG A 59 -14.41 6.94 -2.13
C ARG A 59 -13.16 6.13 -2.42
N ALA A 60 -12.87 5.15 -1.57
CA ALA A 60 -11.85 4.14 -1.81
C ALA A 60 -12.46 2.75 -1.71
N GLY A 61 -12.03 1.82 -2.56
CA GLY A 61 -12.54 0.44 -2.56
C GLY A 61 -11.58 -0.54 -3.25
N ALA A 62 -11.64 -1.80 -2.85
CA ALA A 62 -10.81 -2.86 -3.42
C ALA A 62 -11.19 -3.16 -4.89
N PHE A 63 -12.46 -3.03 -5.23
CA PHE A 63 -12.94 -3.18 -6.61
C PHE A 63 -13.75 -1.92 -6.96
N PRO A 64 -13.04 -0.81 -7.27
CA PRO A 64 -13.67 0.49 -7.44
C PRO A 64 -14.60 0.49 -8.66
N ALA A 65 -15.77 1.10 -8.49
CA ALA A 65 -16.74 1.34 -9.55
C ALA A 65 -17.24 2.79 -9.45
N THR A 66 -17.60 3.39 -10.59
CA THR A 66 -18.08 4.79 -10.64
C THR A 66 -19.36 5.00 -9.84
N GLY A 67 -20.19 3.95 -9.74
CA GLY A 67 -21.50 3.98 -9.08
C GLY A 67 -22.54 4.78 -9.87
N GLY A 68 -22.37 4.88 -11.20
CA GLY A 68 -23.18 5.69 -12.12
C GLY A 68 -22.51 7.02 -12.49
N ALA A 69 -22.79 7.52 -13.70
CA ALA A 69 -22.30 8.83 -14.14
C ALA A 69 -22.93 9.95 -13.27
N PRO A 70 -22.19 11.00 -12.91
CA PRO A 70 -22.78 12.19 -12.30
C PRO A 70 -23.80 12.82 -13.26
N ASP A 71 -24.71 13.65 -12.73
CA ASP A 71 -25.57 14.51 -13.56
C ASP A 71 -24.70 15.38 -14.49
N ASP A 72 -25.24 15.80 -15.64
CA ASP A 72 -24.52 16.62 -16.64
C ASP A 72 -23.76 17.77 -15.94
N ASP A 73 -22.43 17.79 -16.09
CA ASP A 73 -21.42 18.74 -15.56
C ASP A 73 -20.52 18.24 -14.39
N GLY A 74 -20.66 17.00 -13.90
CA GLY A 74 -19.72 16.39 -12.95
C GLY A 74 -18.56 15.64 -13.61
N VAL A 75 -17.41 15.57 -12.94
CA VAL A 75 -16.21 14.78 -13.37
C VAL A 75 -15.99 13.59 -12.46
N VAL A 76 -15.79 12.40 -13.04
CA VAL A 76 -15.33 11.19 -12.34
C VAL A 76 -13.84 11.00 -12.58
N LEU A 77 -13.06 11.07 -11.51
CA LEU A 77 -11.62 10.85 -11.51
C LEU A 77 -11.29 9.51 -10.86
N ALA A 78 -10.79 8.56 -11.65
CA ALA A 78 -10.22 7.32 -11.14
C ALA A 78 -8.78 7.52 -10.67
N VAL A 79 -8.39 6.95 -9.54
CA VAL A 79 -7.06 7.11 -8.94
C VAL A 79 -6.47 5.75 -8.57
N GLY A 80 -5.30 5.44 -9.12
CA GLY A 80 -4.56 4.18 -8.87
C GLY A 80 -5.14 2.93 -9.54
N SER A 81 -6.22 3.07 -10.31
CA SER A 81 -6.82 1.99 -11.09
C SER A 81 -7.60 2.56 -12.27
N ASP A 82 -7.79 1.75 -13.30
CA ASP A 82 -8.72 2.09 -14.37
C ASP A 82 -10.14 1.73 -13.92
N VAL A 83 -11.04 2.71 -13.98
CA VAL A 83 -12.45 2.51 -13.64
C VAL A 83 -13.28 2.79 -14.90
N PRO A 84 -14.04 1.80 -15.42
CA PRO A 84 -14.88 2.00 -16.60
C PRO A 84 -15.85 3.17 -16.43
N GLY A 85 -15.83 4.11 -17.39
CA GLY A 85 -16.68 5.30 -17.37
C GLY A 85 -16.14 6.46 -16.52
N ALA A 86 -14.87 6.42 -16.08
CA ALA A 86 -14.20 7.61 -15.57
C ALA A 86 -13.87 8.60 -16.70
N ASP A 87 -14.04 9.89 -16.44
CA ASP A 87 -13.69 10.96 -17.39
C ASP A 87 -12.19 11.19 -17.45
N ALA A 88 -11.49 10.94 -16.34
CA ALA A 88 -10.05 10.97 -16.23
C ALA A 88 -9.54 9.86 -15.32
N THR A 89 -8.35 9.34 -15.62
CA THR A 89 -7.63 8.40 -14.77
C THR A 89 -6.29 8.99 -14.38
N LEU A 90 -6.00 8.98 -13.08
CA LEU A 90 -4.71 9.24 -12.51
C LEU A 90 -4.08 7.91 -12.10
N ARG A 91 -3.34 7.31 -13.03
CA ARG A 91 -2.53 6.10 -12.84
C ARG A 91 -1.19 6.41 -13.48
N ALA A 92 -0.12 6.45 -12.70
CA ALA A 92 1.20 6.68 -13.28
C ALA A 92 1.66 5.39 -14.01
N THR A 93 2.07 5.52 -15.26
CA THR A 93 2.63 4.39 -16.03
C THR A 93 4.03 4.01 -15.55
N ASP A 94 4.78 4.99 -15.02
CA ASP A 94 6.17 4.84 -14.59
C ASP A 94 6.41 5.47 -13.20
N GLY A 95 5.73 4.97 -12.17
CA GLY A 95 5.98 5.32 -10.77
C GLY A 95 4.72 5.45 -9.90
N PRO A 96 4.83 6.08 -8.71
CA PRO A 96 3.73 6.19 -7.76
C PRO A 96 2.66 7.20 -8.17
N THR A 97 1.40 6.88 -7.89
CA THR A 97 0.24 7.73 -8.18
C THR A 97 0.24 9.01 -7.34
N SER A 98 0.68 8.93 -6.08
CA SER A 98 0.76 10.06 -5.16
C SER A 98 1.73 11.13 -5.63
N ARG A 99 2.82 10.74 -6.30
CA ARG A 99 3.80 11.67 -6.88
C ARG A 99 3.15 12.48 -7.99
N ARG A 100 2.42 11.84 -8.90
CA ARG A 100 1.70 12.53 -9.98
C ARG A 100 0.55 13.39 -9.44
N ALA A 101 -0.16 12.90 -8.43
CA ALA A 101 -1.20 13.64 -7.75
C ALA A 101 -0.67 14.91 -7.08
N TYR A 102 0.56 14.88 -6.57
CA TYR A 102 1.24 16.06 -6.03
C TYR A 102 1.41 17.15 -7.10
N ASP A 103 1.89 16.80 -8.31
CA ASP A 103 2.06 17.78 -9.40
C ASP A 103 0.71 18.37 -9.84
N VAL A 104 -0.33 17.53 -9.97
CA VAL A 104 -1.69 17.99 -10.30
C VAL A 104 -2.24 18.89 -9.20
N ALA A 105 -2.05 18.51 -7.93
CA ALA A 105 -2.49 19.30 -6.79
C ALA A 105 -1.74 20.64 -6.68
N GLU A 106 -0.46 20.67 -7.04
CA GLU A 106 0.34 21.89 -7.11
C GLU A 106 -0.20 22.82 -8.20
N ALA A 107 -0.44 22.31 -9.41
CA ALA A 107 -1.01 23.08 -10.52
C ALA A 107 -2.44 23.58 -10.23
N LEU A 108 -3.23 22.83 -9.45
CA LEU A 108 -4.58 23.20 -9.02
C LEU A 108 -4.59 24.20 -7.86
N THR A 109 -3.48 24.34 -7.12
CA THR A 109 -3.44 25.19 -5.93
C THR A 109 -3.46 26.67 -6.34
N PRO A 110 -4.43 27.47 -5.85
CA PRO A 110 -4.50 28.90 -6.17
C PRO A 110 -3.23 29.66 -5.76
N ALA A 111 -2.87 30.68 -6.54
CA ALA A 111 -1.72 31.51 -6.23
C ALA A 111 -1.83 32.15 -4.83
N GLY A 112 -0.82 31.95 -3.99
CA GLY A 112 -0.74 32.48 -2.62
C GLY A 112 -1.26 31.53 -1.53
N GLU A 113 -1.85 30.39 -1.89
CA GLU A 113 -2.18 29.33 -0.95
C GLU A 113 -0.96 28.42 -0.68
N PRO A 114 -0.86 27.81 0.51
CA PRO A 114 0.14 26.78 0.76
C PRO A 114 -0.03 25.60 -0.20
N GLY A 115 1.10 25.11 -0.72
CA GLY A 115 1.13 23.98 -1.65
C GLY A 115 0.55 22.67 -1.08
N PRO A 116 0.52 21.62 -1.92
CA PRO A 116 0.21 20.27 -1.45
C PRO A 116 1.17 19.79 -0.36
N ASP A 117 0.71 18.85 0.46
CA ASP A 117 1.47 18.30 1.59
C ASP A 117 2.53 17.32 1.08
N PRO A 118 3.84 17.66 1.18
CA PRO A 118 4.90 16.80 0.64
C PRO A 118 5.04 15.49 1.43
N VAL A 119 4.73 15.49 2.73
CA VAL A 119 4.86 14.30 3.58
C VAL A 119 3.81 13.26 3.21
N LEU A 120 2.57 13.70 2.93
CA LEU A 120 1.52 12.79 2.45
C LEU A 120 1.87 12.16 1.08
N ALA A 121 2.42 12.96 0.15
CA ALA A 121 2.85 12.44 -1.14
C ALA A 121 3.95 11.40 -1.01
N LEU A 122 5.00 11.69 -0.22
CA LEU A 122 6.10 10.78 0.05
C LEU A 122 5.64 9.52 0.80
N ALA A 123 4.67 9.61 1.71
CA ALA A 123 4.07 8.43 2.35
C ALA A 123 3.34 7.55 1.33
N GLY A 124 2.63 8.14 0.37
CA GLY A 124 2.03 7.39 -0.75
C GLY A 124 3.08 6.69 -1.63
N VAL A 125 4.21 7.35 -1.91
CA VAL A 125 5.35 6.75 -2.64
C VAL A 125 5.86 5.51 -1.92
N VAL A 126 6.06 5.59 -0.60
CA VAL A 126 6.48 4.44 0.20
C VAL A 126 5.41 3.34 0.24
N ALA A 127 4.13 3.71 0.29
CA ALA A 127 3.03 2.74 0.26
C ALA A 127 2.94 1.98 -1.07
N ALA A 128 3.33 2.60 -2.18
CA ALA A 128 3.48 1.95 -3.48
C ALA A 128 4.65 0.94 -3.52
N GLY A 129 5.51 0.90 -2.49
CA GLY A 129 6.71 0.06 -2.43
C GLY A 129 7.97 0.73 -2.97
N ASP A 130 7.87 1.98 -3.41
CA ASP A 130 8.96 2.74 -4.00
C ASP A 130 9.81 3.48 -2.96
N HIS A 131 11.08 3.72 -3.30
CA HIS A 131 11.94 4.54 -2.48
C HIS A 131 11.56 6.02 -2.61
N PRO A 132 11.44 6.79 -1.51
CA PRO A 132 11.13 8.23 -1.56
C PRO A 132 12.05 9.05 -2.47
N GLY A 133 13.29 8.60 -2.65
CA GLY A 133 14.29 9.25 -3.51
C GLY A 133 14.38 8.68 -4.94
N ALA A 134 13.58 7.66 -5.30
CA ALA A 134 13.60 7.07 -6.64
C ALA A 134 12.84 7.91 -7.68
N THR A 135 11.93 8.78 -7.25
CA THR A 135 11.20 9.68 -8.14
C THR A 135 12.09 10.89 -8.48
N ASP A 136 12.33 11.17 -9.76
CA ASP A 136 13.21 12.24 -10.30
C ASP A 136 12.83 13.70 -9.94
N GLY A 137 11.95 13.93 -8.96
CA GLY A 137 11.53 15.26 -8.51
C GLY A 137 12.05 15.53 -7.11
N GLY A 138 12.73 16.66 -6.91
CA GLY A 138 13.33 17.10 -5.64
C GLY A 138 12.40 17.27 -4.43
N LEU A 139 11.21 16.67 -4.42
CA LEU A 139 10.25 16.67 -3.32
C LEU A 139 10.87 16.17 -2.01
N LEU A 140 11.61 15.06 -2.06
CA LEU A 140 12.31 14.56 -0.88
C LEU A 140 13.39 15.54 -0.41
N ALA A 141 14.17 16.09 -1.33
CA ALA A 141 15.21 17.07 -1.01
C ALA A 141 14.62 18.33 -0.36
N VAL A 142 13.51 18.84 -0.90
CA VAL A 142 12.76 19.96 -0.32
C VAL A 142 12.24 19.61 1.07
N ALA A 143 11.71 18.40 1.26
CA ALA A 143 11.23 17.94 2.56
C ALA A 143 12.37 17.82 3.60
N GLU A 144 13.56 17.38 3.19
CA GLU A 144 14.75 17.36 4.04
C GLU A 144 15.26 18.78 4.36
N GLU A 145 15.35 19.65 3.36
CA GLU A 145 15.80 21.04 3.50
C GLU A 145 14.88 21.88 4.40
N THR A 146 13.57 21.60 4.35
CA THR A 146 12.56 22.25 5.20
C THR A 146 12.42 21.60 6.57
N GLY A 147 13.10 20.48 6.82
CA GLY A 147 13.01 19.71 8.08
C GLY A 147 11.69 18.95 8.26
N ALA A 148 10.85 18.87 7.23
CA ALA A 148 9.62 18.08 7.26
C ALA A 148 9.90 16.58 7.40
N VAL A 149 11.05 16.13 6.89
CA VAL A 149 11.56 14.77 7.09
C VAL A 149 13.04 14.79 7.48
N ASP A 150 13.46 13.80 8.28
CA ASP A 150 14.87 13.61 8.64
C ASP A 150 15.26 12.13 8.59
N ARG A 151 16.36 11.82 7.88
CA ARG A 151 16.80 10.43 7.72
C ARG A 151 17.66 10.00 8.89
N ARG A 152 17.20 8.98 9.63
CA ARG A 152 17.88 8.47 10.82
C ARG A 152 18.03 6.94 10.83
N PRO A 153 18.95 6.38 11.62
CA PRO A 153 18.94 4.94 11.91
C PRO A 153 17.64 4.53 12.62
N GLY A 154 17.32 3.23 12.59
CA GLY A 154 16.16 2.67 13.28
C GLY A 154 15.22 1.93 12.36
N VAL A 155 13.99 1.77 12.84
CA VAL A 155 12.91 1.03 12.18
C VAL A 155 11.74 1.97 11.93
N ALA A 156 11.13 1.87 10.75
CA ALA A 156 9.93 2.61 10.42
C ALA A 156 8.75 2.15 11.30
N ALA A 157 8.09 3.11 11.96
CA ALA A 157 6.92 2.85 12.78
C ALA A 157 6.02 4.10 12.81
N PRO A 158 4.69 3.94 12.86
CA PRO A 158 3.78 5.08 12.94
C PRO A 158 3.75 5.73 14.33
N VAL A 159 4.27 5.03 15.35
CA VAL A 159 4.21 5.40 16.77
C VAL A 159 5.61 5.41 17.40
N ALA A 160 5.76 6.18 18.48
CA ALA A 160 7.02 6.23 19.24
C ALA A 160 7.23 5.00 20.14
N ASP A 161 6.15 4.30 20.50
CA ASP A 161 6.21 3.05 21.24
C ASP A 161 6.81 1.95 20.36
N VAL A 162 8.06 1.59 20.65
CA VAL A 162 8.85 0.66 19.84
C VAL A 162 8.19 -0.72 19.78
N ALA A 163 7.74 -1.24 20.92
CA ALA A 163 7.13 -2.57 20.96
C ALA A 163 5.82 -2.60 20.15
N ASP A 164 5.02 -1.53 20.23
CA ASP A 164 3.81 -1.39 19.42
C ASP A 164 4.13 -1.30 17.92
N GLY A 165 5.16 -0.54 17.56
CA GLY A 165 5.66 -0.41 16.19
C GLY A 165 6.13 -1.75 15.61
N LEU A 166 6.97 -2.46 16.35
CA LEU A 166 7.53 -3.75 15.96
C LEU A 166 6.47 -4.86 15.84
N ALA A 167 5.52 -4.90 16.76
CA ALA A 167 4.48 -5.92 16.76
C ALA A 167 3.48 -5.75 15.61
N HIS A 168 3.29 -4.55 15.07
CA HIS A 168 2.24 -4.30 14.08
C HIS A 168 2.75 -3.74 12.75
N THR A 169 4.07 -3.60 12.57
CA THR A 169 4.59 -3.19 11.26
C THR A 169 4.34 -4.27 10.22
N THR A 170 3.74 -3.91 9.08
CA THR A 170 3.64 -4.82 7.94
C THR A 170 4.83 -4.67 6.98
N LEU A 171 5.81 -3.84 7.30
CA LEU A 171 7.01 -3.66 6.47
C LEU A 171 8.00 -4.82 6.59
N ALA A 172 7.89 -5.61 7.66
CA ALA A 172 8.74 -6.76 7.94
C ALA A 172 7.94 -7.88 8.60
N HIS A 173 8.46 -9.10 8.58
CA HIS A 173 7.92 -10.21 9.34
C HIS A 173 9.03 -10.88 10.17
N ALA A 174 8.94 -10.69 11.48
CA ALA A 174 9.86 -11.15 12.51
C ALA A 174 9.14 -12.10 13.49
N SER A 175 9.88 -12.74 14.39
CA SER A 175 9.39 -13.67 15.41
C SER A 175 8.30 -13.07 16.31
N PHE A 176 8.42 -11.77 16.62
CA PHE A 176 7.47 -11.00 17.43
C PHE A 176 6.35 -10.33 16.62
N SER A 177 6.36 -10.38 15.29
CA SER A 177 5.35 -9.71 14.47
C SER A 177 3.95 -10.26 14.75
N GLY A 178 2.99 -9.39 15.01
CA GLY A 178 1.62 -9.72 15.45
C GLY A 178 1.49 -10.03 16.94
N ASP A 179 2.56 -9.91 17.75
CA ASP A 179 2.55 -10.17 19.19
C ASP A 179 3.30 -9.07 19.96
N ARG A 180 2.52 -8.22 20.62
CA ARG A 180 3.04 -7.09 21.39
C ARG A 180 3.82 -7.52 22.64
N GLU A 181 3.46 -8.64 23.25
CA GLU A 181 4.15 -9.15 24.43
C GLU A 181 5.53 -9.67 24.03
N ALA A 182 5.61 -10.43 22.93
CA ALA A 182 6.87 -10.89 22.36
C ALA A 182 7.78 -9.71 21.94
N ALA A 183 7.23 -8.69 21.28
CA ALA A 183 7.98 -7.50 20.90
C ALA A 183 8.51 -6.73 22.13
N THR A 184 7.70 -6.66 23.19
CA THR A 184 8.12 -6.04 24.46
C THR A 184 9.27 -6.82 25.10
N ALA A 185 9.20 -8.15 25.12
CA ALA A 185 10.25 -9.00 25.66
C ALA A 185 11.57 -8.83 24.88
N ALA A 186 11.51 -8.89 23.55
CA ALA A 186 12.68 -8.71 22.68
C ALA A 186 13.35 -7.34 22.85
N VAL A 187 12.56 -6.26 22.98
CA VAL A 187 13.10 -4.91 23.22
C VAL A 187 13.70 -4.77 24.62
N ALA A 188 13.12 -5.41 25.64
CA ALA A 188 13.62 -5.35 27.01
C ALA A 188 15.03 -5.96 27.15
N GLU A 189 15.35 -6.99 26.36
CA GLU A 189 16.69 -7.62 26.35
C GLU A 189 17.80 -6.67 25.87
N LEU A 190 17.46 -5.63 25.12
CA LEU A 190 18.43 -4.68 24.57
C LEU A 190 18.87 -3.61 25.58
N ASP A 191 18.20 -3.50 26.75
CA ASP A 191 18.47 -2.50 27.80
C ASP A 191 18.63 -1.06 27.24
N LEU A 192 17.72 -0.69 26.33
CA LEU A 192 17.78 0.60 25.64
C LEU A 192 17.38 1.76 26.58
N PRO A 193 17.98 2.96 26.38
CA PRO A 193 17.54 4.15 27.09
C PRO A 193 16.09 4.51 26.76
N ALA A 194 15.42 5.19 27.69
CA ALA A 194 14.03 5.64 27.50
C ALA A 194 13.87 6.58 26.30
N GLU A 195 14.88 7.42 26.04
CA GLU A 195 15.00 8.22 24.82
C GLU A 195 16.04 7.59 23.91
N LEU A 196 15.63 7.22 22.70
CA LEU A 196 16.50 6.53 21.75
C LEU A 196 17.38 7.52 21.00
N ASP A 197 18.69 7.45 21.25
CA ASP A 197 19.69 8.11 20.43
C ASP A 197 19.97 7.31 19.14
N ALA A 198 20.87 7.83 18.30
CA ALA A 198 21.23 7.16 17.05
C ALA A 198 21.87 5.77 17.24
N ALA A 199 22.53 5.50 18.39
CA ALA A 199 23.13 4.21 18.68
C ALA A 199 22.04 3.20 19.10
N ALA A 200 21.13 3.60 20.00
CA ALA A 200 19.98 2.80 20.41
C ALA A 200 19.09 2.45 19.21
N HIS A 201 18.86 3.41 18.30
CA HIS A 201 18.16 3.14 17.05
C HIS A 201 18.89 2.15 16.14
N ARG A 202 20.23 2.20 16.05
CA ARG A 202 20.99 1.18 15.30
C ARG A 202 20.85 -0.20 15.93
N THR A 203 20.91 -0.31 17.26
CA THR A 203 20.72 -1.59 17.96
C THR A 203 19.35 -2.19 17.66
N LEU A 204 18.29 -1.36 17.69
CA LEU A 204 16.93 -1.78 17.32
C LEU A 204 16.85 -2.26 15.86
N ALA A 205 17.45 -1.53 14.92
CA ALA A 205 17.49 -1.94 13.52
C ALA A 205 18.23 -3.28 13.33
N SER A 206 19.33 -3.49 14.06
CA SER A 206 20.08 -4.74 14.04
C SER A 206 19.27 -5.92 14.59
N LEU A 207 18.51 -5.71 15.68
CA LEU A 207 17.60 -6.74 16.21
C LEU A 207 16.63 -7.21 15.11
N VAL A 208 15.94 -6.27 14.46
CA VAL A 208 14.97 -6.60 13.40
C VAL A 208 15.65 -7.30 12.23
N ALA A 209 16.78 -6.78 11.75
CA ALA A 209 17.49 -7.38 10.62
C ALA A 209 17.95 -8.82 10.91
N LEU A 210 18.49 -9.06 12.10
CA LEU A 210 18.98 -10.37 12.52
C LEU A 210 17.85 -11.36 12.77
N ASP A 211 16.75 -10.92 13.37
CA ASP A 211 15.60 -11.78 13.63
C ASP A 211 14.92 -12.20 12.33
N VAL A 212 14.72 -11.26 11.39
CA VAL A 212 14.15 -11.55 10.07
C VAL A 212 15.04 -12.48 9.23
N ALA A 213 16.34 -12.20 9.17
CA ALA A 213 17.27 -12.99 8.35
C ALA A 213 17.69 -14.33 9.01
N GLY A 214 17.51 -14.44 10.33
CA GLY A 214 17.90 -15.61 11.13
C GLY A 214 16.78 -16.61 11.37
N ASP A 215 15.56 -16.33 10.90
CA ASP A 215 14.44 -17.26 10.96
C ASP A 215 14.70 -18.48 10.04
N ASP A 216 14.40 -19.68 10.54
CA ASP A 216 14.68 -20.94 9.82
C ASP A 216 13.88 -21.10 8.52
N ASP A 217 12.70 -20.47 8.41
CA ASP A 217 11.92 -20.48 7.17
C ASP A 217 12.15 -19.20 6.33
N ALA A 218 13.10 -18.34 6.71
CA ALA A 218 13.44 -17.16 5.92
C ALA A 218 14.12 -17.57 4.60
N THR A 219 13.77 -16.85 3.54
CA THR A 219 14.52 -16.93 2.27
C THR A 219 15.59 -15.84 2.20
N ALA A 220 16.55 -15.96 1.27
CA ALA A 220 17.54 -14.90 1.05
C ALA A 220 16.90 -13.53 0.78
N ARG A 221 15.69 -13.52 0.19
CA ARG A 221 14.91 -12.32 -0.10
C ARG A 221 14.44 -11.58 1.16
N ALA A 222 14.31 -12.27 2.30
CA ALA A 222 13.93 -11.66 3.56
C ALA A 222 14.94 -10.58 3.98
N ALA A 223 16.24 -10.85 3.78
CA ALA A 223 17.33 -9.94 4.11
C ALA A 223 17.35 -8.67 3.24
N GLU A 224 16.90 -8.76 2.00
CA GLU A 224 16.73 -7.60 1.11
C GLU A 224 15.43 -6.86 1.43
N SER A 225 14.35 -7.60 1.67
CA SER A 225 13.01 -7.04 1.89
C SER A 225 12.92 -6.24 3.20
N VAL A 226 13.63 -6.68 4.25
CA VAL A 226 13.66 -5.97 5.54
C VAL A 226 14.25 -4.57 5.43
N GLU A 227 15.10 -4.29 4.44
CA GLU A 227 15.70 -2.96 4.25
C GLU A 227 14.66 -1.85 4.11
N ARG A 228 13.46 -2.16 3.58
CA ARG A 228 12.34 -1.21 3.47
C ARG A 228 11.86 -0.70 4.83
N ALA A 229 12.02 -1.49 5.88
CA ALA A 229 11.67 -1.10 7.25
C ALA A 229 12.81 -0.34 7.95
N LEU A 230 14.03 -0.35 7.42
CA LEU A 230 15.22 0.16 8.10
C LEU A 230 15.61 1.58 7.62
N ARG A 231 16.34 2.29 8.49
CA ARG A 231 16.86 3.65 8.24
C ARG A 231 15.76 4.62 7.74
N PRO A 232 14.68 4.78 8.52
CA PRO A 232 13.50 5.52 8.10
C PRO A 232 13.75 7.03 8.02
N TYR A 233 12.85 7.69 7.30
CA TYR A 233 12.64 9.13 7.37
C TYR A 233 11.67 9.41 8.52
N ALA A 234 12.15 10.05 9.59
CA ALA A 234 11.33 10.58 10.66
C ALA A 234 10.52 11.78 10.16
N THR A 235 9.35 12.01 10.75
CA THR A 235 8.41 13.06 10.34
C THR A 235 7.93 13.85 11.57
N PRO A 236 8.73 14.79 12.10
CA PRO A 236 8.50 15.41 13.41
C PRO A 236 7.15 16.12 13.56
N ASP A 237 6.70 16.79 12.49
CA ASP A 237 5.47 17.60 12.49
C ASP A 237 4.28 16.89 11.85
N ALA A 238 4.44 15.62 11.45
CA ALA A 238 3.39 14.84 10.78
C ALA A 238 2.57 14.00 11.78
N PRO A 239 1.40 13.47 11.38
CA PRO A 239 0.56 12.65 12.27
C PRO A 239 1.21 11.35 12.77
N PHE A 240 2.27 10.87 12.10
CA PHE A 240 2.96 9.62 12.41
C PHE A 240 4.46 9.86 12.53
N ALA A 241 5.17 8.94 13.21
CA ALA A 241 6.57 9.15 13.57
C ALA A 241 7.56 8.99 12.40
N THR A 242 7.20 8.22 11.36
CA THR A 242 8.03 8.04 10.16
C THR A 242 7.21 7.97 8.88
N LEU A 243 7.83 8.24 7.73
CA LEU A 243 7.20 8.06 6.40
C LEU A 243 6.74 6.62 6.18
N GLY A 244 7.59 5.64 6.48
CA GLY A 244 7.23 4.22 6.33
C GLY A 244 6.09 3.80 7.27
N GLY A 245 6.04 4.35 8.48
CA GLY A 245 4.92 4.12 9.40
C GLY A 245 3.63 4.77 8.89
N TYR A 246 3.71 5.98 8.32
CA TYR A 246 2.56 6.62 7.71
C TYR A 246 2.04 5.80 6.51
N ALA A 247 2.94 5.36 5.64
CA ALA A 247 2.62 4.50 4.52
C ALA A 247 1.91 3.21 4.95
N ASP A 248 2.45 2.52 5.96
CA ASP A 248 1.87 1.29 6.52
C ASP A 248 0.45 1.52 7.08
N VAL A 249 0.24 2.64 7.79
CA VAL A 249 -1.08 3.02 8.28
C VAL A 249 -2.04 3.34 7.13
N LEU A 250 -1.60 4.11 6.13
CA LEU A 250 -2.43 4.45 4.95
C LEU A 250 -2.87 3.19 4.21
N ASP A 251 -1.96 2.24 4.01
CA ASP A 251 -2.22 0.99 3.33
C ASP A 251 -3.26 0.14 4.08
N ALA A 252 -3.11 0.02 5.40
CA ALA A 252 -4.05 -0.70 6.25
C ALA A 252 -5.43 -0.03 6.30
N VAL A 253 -5.52 1.29 6.52
CA VAL A 253 -6.82 1.97 6.63
C VAL A 253 -7.57 2.03 5.32
N ALA A 254 -6.87 2.11 4.18
CA ALA A 254 -7.52 2.08 2.86
C ALA A 254 -8.31 0.78 2.66
N ARG A 255 -7.78 -0.34 3.19
CA ARG A 255 -8.35 -1.69 3.09
C ARG A 255 -9.40 -2.00 4.15
N GLU A 256 -9.15 -1.60 5.39
CA GLU A 256 -10.00 -1.95 6.54
C GLU A 256 -11.15 -0.96 6.76
N ARG A 257 -10.86 0.34 6.68
CA ARG A 257 -11.76 1.42 7.07
C ARG A 257 -11.57 2.62 6.14
N PRO A 258 -11.94 2.51 4.85
CA PRO A 258 -11.62 3.52 3.84
C PRO A 258 -12.14 4.92 4.19
N GLY A 259 -13.29 5.03 4.86
CA GLY A 259 -13.78 6.32 5.35
C GLY A 259 -12.87 6.99 6.38
N THR A 260 -12.27 6.21 7.29
CA THR A 260 -11.24 6.68 8.22
C THR A 260 -9.98 7.09 7.47
N GLY A 261 -9.56 6.31 6.47
CA GLY A 261 -8.43 6.63 5.60
C GLY A 261 -8.62 7.95 4.86
N VAL A 262 -9.79 8.17 4.27
CA VAL A 262 -10.13 9.42 3.58
C VAL A 262 -10.11 10.60 4.55
N ALA A 263 -10.69 10.43 5.75
CA ALA A 263 -10.64 11.48 6.79
C ALA A 263 -9.20 11.82 7.19
N LEU A 264 -8.35 10.81 7.40
CA LEU A 264 -6.93 10.98 7.70
C LEU A 264 -6.20 11.72 6.57
N ALA A 265 -6.36 11.27 5.33
CA ALA A 265 -5.73 11.86 4.16
C ALA A 265 -6.20 13.31 3.92
N LEU A 266 -7.43 13.66 4.28
CA LEU A 266 -7.97 15.03 4.25
C LEU A 266 -7.43 15.93 5.38
N GLY A 267 -6.71 15.38 6.35
CA GLY A 267 -6.15 16.10 7.49
C GLY A 267 -7.12 16.26 8.66
N HIS A 268 -8.18 15.44 8.73
CA HIS A 268 -9.08 15.40 9.88
C HIS A 268 -8.49 14.55 11.02
N ASP A 269 -9.03 14.72 12.23
CA ASP A 269 -8.62 13.95 13.40
C ASP A 269 -9.12 12.49 13.32
N ALA A 270 -8.36 11.66 12.60
CA ALA A 270 -8.63 10.24 12.39
C ALA A 270 -7.45 9.35 12.83
N ARG A 271 -6.45 9.91 13.52
CA ARG A 271 -5.22 9.20 13.89
C ARG A 271 -5.47 7.97 14.76
N THR A 272 -6.27 8.13 15.83
CA THR A 272 -6.59 7.04 16.75
C THR A 272 -7.32 5.87 16.07
N PRO A 273 -8.43 6.09 15.34
CA PRO A 273 -9.10 4.99 14.63
C PRO A 273 -8.25 4.41 13.49
N ALA A 274 -7.35 5.20 12.88
CA ALA A 274 -6.41 4.71 11.88
C ALA A 274 -5.39 3.73 12.48
N LEU A 275 -4.78 4.08 13.63
CA LEU A 275 -3.87 3.18 14.34
C LEU A 275 -4.57 1.91 14.84
N ALA A 276 -5.84 1.99 15.23
CA ALA A 276 -6.61 0.80 15.59
C ALA A 276 -6.77 -0.15 14.39
N ALA A 277 -7.17 0.37 13.24
CA ALA A 277 -7.30 -0.44 12.02
C ALA A 277 -5.95 -1.04 11.56
N TRP A 278 -4.86 -0.28 11.66
CA TRP A 278 -3.51 -0.77 11.37
C TRP A 278 -3.10 -1.94 12.29
N ARG A 279 -3.33 -1.83 13.61
CA ARG A 279 -3.04 -2.93 14.55
C ARG A 279 -3.88 -4.16 14.26
N ASP A 280 -5.19 -3.99 14.06
CA ASP A 280 -6.12 -5.09 13.74
C ASP A 280 -5.66 -5.81 12.45
N HIS A 281 -5.32 -5.05 11.42
CA HIS A 281 -4.85 -5.55 10.13
C HIS A 281 -3.55 -6.35 10.26
N ALA A 282 -2.54 -5.77 10.91
CA ALA A 282 -1.23 -6.39 11.07
C ALA A 282 -1.29 -7.67 11.91
N ALA A 283 -2.06 -7.65 13.00
CA ALA A 283 -2.24 -8.83 13.86
C ALA A 283 -2.87 -10.00 13.08
N ALA A 284 -3.91 -9.73 12.28
CA ALA A 284 -4.55 -10.74 11.43
C ALA A 284 -3.61 -11.30 10.35
N ALA A 285 -2.86 -10.42 9.68
CA ALA A 285 -1.91 -10.81 8.63
C ALA A 285 -0.77 -11.68 9.19
N HIS A 286 -0.12 -11.25 10.27
CA HIS A 286 0.98 -12.01 10.87
C HIS A 286 0.53 -13.31 11.53
N ARG A 287 -0.68 -13.36 12.09
CA ARG A 287 -1.25 -14.62 12.60
C ARG A 287 -1.46 -15.60 11.45
N THR A 288 -2.02 -15.15 10.33
CA THR A 288 -2.22 -16.00 9.14
C THR A 288 -0.89 -16.51 8.57
N LEU A 289 0.17 -15.71 8.57
CA LEU A 289 1.50 -16.18 8.15
C LEU A 289 2.09 -17.26 9.05
N ARG A 290 1.81 -17.20 10.36
CA ARG A 290 2.33 -18.17 11.34
C ARG A 290 1.52 -19.45 11.41
N GLU A 291 0.20 -19.36 11.30
CA GLU A 291 -0.73 -20.46 11.56
C GLU A 291 -1.37 -21.02 10.28
N GLY A 292 -1.27 -20.29 9.17
CA GLY A 292 -1.90 -20.66 7.90
C GLY A 292 -1.33 -21.93 7.30
N HIS A 293 -2.20 -22.74 6.71
CA HIS A 293 -1.78 -23.95 6.02
C HIS A 293 -1.13 -23.59 4.68
N THR A 294 0.10 -24.05 4.47
CA THR A 294 0.85 -23.75 3.26
C THR A 294 0.96 -24.97 2.33
N GLY A 295 1.20 -24.72 1.05
CA GLY A 295 1.47 -25.74 0.05
C GLY A 295 2.47 -25.23 -0.98
N ARG A 296 3.48 -26.03 -1.28
CA ARG A 296 4.48 -25.68 -2.29
C ARG A 296 4.19 -26.42 -3.58
N TYR A 297 4.04 -25.67 -4.66
CA TYR A 297 3.87 -26.16 -6.01
C TYR A 297 4.94 -25.55 -6.92
N ASP A 298 5.20 -26.17 -8.05
CA ASP A 298 6.19 -25.67 -9.01
C ASP A 298 5.81 -24.26 -9.48
N GLY A 299 6.63 -23.26 -9.10
CA GLY A 299 6.46 -21.85 -9.39
C GLY A 299 5.52 -21.08 -8.43
N VAL A 300 4.76 -21.77 -7.57
CA VAL A 300 3.71 -21.14 -6.74
C VAL A 300 3.72 -21.66 -5.30
N TYR A 301 3.84 -20.74 -4.35
CA TYR A 301 3.66 -21.00 -2.93
C TYR A 301 2.26 -20.57 -2.48
N VAL A 302 1.47 -21.51 -1.98
CA VAL A 302 0.07 -21.30 -1.61
C VAL A 302 -0.06 -21.16 -0.11
N VAL A 303 -0.84 -20.18 0.32
CA VAL A 303 -1.27 -20.01 1.71
C VAL A 303 -2.79 -20.06 1.74
N ARG A 304 -3.37 -20.89 2.61
CA ARG A 304 -4.80 -20.86 2.90
C ARG A 304 -5.06 -19.87 4.01
N ALA A 305 -5.89 -18.87 3.72
CA ALA A 305 -6.20 -17.83 4.69
C ALA A 305 -6.99 -18.39 5.87
N ALA A 306 -6.70 -17.90 7.07
CA ALA A 306 -7.55 -18.12 8.23
C ALA A 306 -8.88 -17.37 8.06
N ASP A 307 -9.95 -17.81 8.72
CA ASP A 307 -11.31 -17.23 8.64
C ASP A 307 -11.32 -15.71 8.82
N GLU A 308 -10.49 -15.18 9.73
CA GLU A 308 -10.38 -13.74 9.99
C GLU A 308 -9.88 -12.92 8.78
N VAL A 309 -9.18 -13.57 7.85
CA VAL A 309 -8.58 -12.98 6.64
C VAL A 309 -9.30 -13.41 5.37
N ALA A 310 -9.94 -14.58 5.36
CA ALA A 310 -10.43 -15.25 4.15
C ALA A 310 -11.38 -14.42 3.27
N THR A 311 -12.15 -13.51 3.85
CA THR A 311 -13.11 -12.65 3.12
C THR A 311 -12.63 -11.21 2.92
N HIS A 312 -11.40 -10.89 3.32
CA HIS A 312 -10.86 -9.52 3.33
C HIS A 312 -9.75 -9.36 2.27
N PRO A 313 -10.07 -8.86 1.05
CA PRO A 313 -9.10 -8.73 -0.04
C PRO A 313 -7.81 -8.03 0.36
N GLY A 314 -7.94 -6.95 1.15
CA GLY A 314 -6.80 -6.19 1.62
C GLY A 314 -5.88 -6.97 2.56
N ARG A 315 -6.44 -7.78 3.47
CA ARG A 315 -5.63 -8.63 4.37
C ARG A 315 -4.95 -9.75 3.58
N LEU A 316 -5.66 -10.36 2.62
CA LEU A 316 -5.10 -11.38 1.72
C LEU A 316 -3.89 -10.84 0.95
N ASP A 317 -3.99 -9.64 0.39
CA ASP A 317 -2.91 -8.95 -0.32
C ASP A 317 -1.68 -8.71 0.57
N THR A 318 -1.89 -8.23 1.80
CA THR A 318 -0.79 -8.06 2.77
C THR A 318 -0.13 -9.40 3.12
N VAL A 319 -0.92 -10.46 3.34
CA VAL A 319 -0.38 -11.81 3.58
C VAL A 319 0.40 -12.32 2.36
N ALA A 320 -0.11 -12.12 1.15
CA ALA A 320 0.55 -12.55 -0.08
C ALA A 320 1.91 -11.87 -0.24
N ARG A 321 1.96 -10.55 -0.06
CA ARG A 321 3.21 -9.77 -0.12
C ARG A 321 4.20 -10.20 0.96
N LEU A 322 3.77 -10.28 2.21
CA LEU A 322 4.66 -10.67 3.31
C LEU A 322 5.17 -12.10 3.16
N CYS A 323 4.31 -13.03 2.75
CA CYS A 323 4.73 -14.40 2.48
C CYS A 323 5.73 -14.43 1.33
N ARG A 324 5.46 -13.74 0.22
CA ARG A 324 6.40 -13.58 -0.92
C ARG A 324 7.77 -13.07 -0.47
N ASP A 325 7.78 -12.05 0.40
CA ASP A 325 9.00 -11.35 0.80
C ASP A 325 9.82 -12.14 1.82
N PHE A 326 9.15 -12.85 2.75
CA PHE A 326 9.81 -13.41 3.93
C PHE A 326 9.78 -14.94 4.03
N ARG A 327 8.80 -15.63 3.43
CA ARG A 327 8.57 -17.08 3.65
C ARG A 327 8.59 -17.94 2.38
N ALA A 328 8.21 -17.38 1.23
CA ALA A 328 7.95 -18.15 0.03
C ALA A 328 9.24 -18.42 -0.76
N PRO A 329 9.65 -19.69 -0.95
CA PRO A 329 10.77 -20.04 -1.80
C PRO A 329 10.45 -19.90 -3.30
N GLU A 330 9.17 -19.89 -3.67
CA GLU A 330 8.68 -19.77 -5.04
C GLU A 330 8.57 -18.30 -5.48
N PRO A 331 8.60 -18.02 -6.80
CA PRO A 331 8.50 -16.66 -7.31
C PRO A 331 7.10 -16.04 -7.14
N THR A 332 6.05 -16.86 -7.13
CA THR A 332 4.67 -16.41 -6.98
C THR A 332 4.08 -16.95 -5.67
N THR A 333 3.43 -16.08 -4.90
CA THR A 333 2.61 -16.47 -3.75
C THR A 333 1.14 -16.29 -4.11
N LEU A 334 0.33 -17.32 -3.85
CA LEU A 334 -1.13 -17.28 -3.94
C LEU A 334 -1.72 -17.45 -2.54
N VAL A 335 -2.49 -16.48 -2.08
CA VAL A 335 -3.27 -16.59 -0.84
C VAL A 335 -4.73 -16.79 -1.19
N VAL A 336 -5.26 -17.96 -0.86
CA VAL A 336 -6.65 -18.33 -1.16
C VAL A 336 -7.52 -18.06 0.05
N GLY A 337 -8.55 -17.24 -0.14
CA GLY A 337 -9.64 -17.00 0.80
C GLY A 337 -10.98 -17.56 0.31
N GLU A 338 -12.08 -17.00 0.80
CA GLU A 338 -13.44 -17.39 0.45
C GLU A 338 -13.98 -16.47 -0.66
N GLY A 339 -13.97 -16.96 -1.90
CA GLY A 339 -14.39 -16.20 -3.09
C GLY A 339 -13.50 -15.00 -3.43
N VAL A 340 -12.36 -14.87 -2.75
CA VAL A 340 -11.33 -13.85 -2.99
C VAL A 340 -9.95 -14.47 -2.83
N ALA A 341 -9.03 -14.13 -3.72
CA ALA A 341 -7.63 -14.49 -3.60
C ALA A 341 -6.73 -13.28 -3.81
N ALA A 342 -5.49 -13.39 -3.32
CA ALA A 342 -4.43 -12.43 -3.59
C ALA A 342 -3.21 -13.13 -4.17
N VAL A 343 -2.57 -12.47 -5.13
CA VAL A 343 -1.35 -12.94 -5.80
C VAL A 343 -0.24 -11.91 -5.60
N ALA A 344 0.94 -12.39 -5.20
CA ALA A 344 2.14 -11.56 -5.11
C ALA A 344 3.31 -12.26 -5.82
N ALA A 345 3.90 -11.60 -6.82
CA ALA A 345 5.01 -12.08 -7.64
C ALA A 345 6.29 -11.27 -7.38
N VAL A 346 7.48 -11.88 -7.56
CA VAL A 346 8.77 -11.19 -7.36
C VAL A 346 9.03 -10.12 -8.41
N GLU A 347 8.71 -10.44 -9.67
CA GLU A 347 8.99 -9.56 -10.81
C GLU A 347 7.70 -9.15 -11.52
N ARG A 348 6.90 -10.13 -11.96
CA ARG A 348 5.65 -9.92 -12.69
C ARG A 348 4.78 -11.18 -12.68
N GLY A 349 3.54 -11.06 -13.15
CA GLY A 349 2.61 -12.17 -13.36
C GLY A 349 1.41 -12.18 -12.42
N ALA A 350 1.37 -11.28 -11.42
CA ALA A 350 0.24 -11.20 -10.51
C ALA A 350 -1.04 -10.73 -11.23
N ALA A 351 -0.95 -9.73 -12.09
CA ALA A 351 -2.05 -9.28 -12.94
C ALA A 351 -2.56 -10.38 -13.88
N ASP A 352 -1.66 -11.11 -14.55
CA ASP A 352 -2.03 -12.19 -15.47
C ASP A 352 -2.72 -13.34 -14.73
N ALA A 353 -2.21 -13.72 -13.56
CA ALA A 353 -2.83 -14.71 -12.68
C ALA A 353 -4.20 -14.26 -12.17
N ALA A 354 -4.34 -13.02 -11.73
CA ALA A 354 -5.61 -12.49 -11.27
C ALA A 354 -6.64 -12.38 -12.42
N SER A 355 -6.20 -12.03 -13.64
CA SER A 355 -7.07 -12.03 -14.82
C SER A 355 -7.54 -13.44 -15.15
N ALA A 356 -6.63 -14.43 -15.22
CA ALA A 356 -6.99 -15.82 -15.49
C ALA A 356 -8.00 -16.34 -14.46
N LEU A 357 -7.78 -16.05 -13.17
CA LEU A 357 -8.72 -16.44 -12.12
C LEU A 357 -10.10 -15.77 -12.25
N ALA A 358 -10.14 -14.48 -12.60
CA ALA A 358 -11.39 -13.76 -12.80
C ALA A 358 -12.15 -14.28 -14.03
N ASP A 359 -11.45 -14.57 -15.12
CA ASP A 359 -12.04 -15.02 -16.39
C ASP A 359 -12.56 -16.46 -16.28
N ASP A 360 -11.80 -17.36 -15.66
CA ASP A 360 -12.12 -18.79 -15.60
C ASP A 360 -13.07 -19.14 -14.45
N PHE A 361 -13.00 -18.41 -13.32
CA PHE A 361 -13.73 -18.74 -12.09
C PHE A 361 -14.57 -17.58 -11.54
N GLY A 362 -14.59 -16.41 -12.16
CA GLY A 362 -15.29 -15.22 -11.64
C GLY A 362 -16.81 -15.22 -11.83
N GLY A 363 -17.32 -15.93 -12.84
CA GLY A 363 -18.73 -15.84 -13.22
C GLY A 363 -19.15 -14.40 -13.52
N ASP A 364 -20.36 -14.01 -13.13
CA ASP A 364 -20.89 -12.66 -13.35
C ASP A 364 -20.27 -11.59 -12.43
N ASP A 365 -19.67 -12.01 -11.31
CA ASP A 365 -19.06 -11.12 -10.29
C ASP A 365 -17.52 -11.09 -10.38
N GLY A 366 -16.96 -11.71 -11.43
CA GLY A 366 -15.52 -11.78 -11.69
C GLY A 366 -14.91 -10.40 -11.84
N ALA A 367 -13.96 -10.09 -10.96
CA ALA A 367 -13.26 -8.82 -10.99
C ALA A 367 -11.89 -8.97 -10.35
N TRP A 368 -10.91 -8.23 -10.88
CA TRP A 368 -9.59 -8.13 -10.26
C TRP A 368 -9.09 -6.68 -10.27
N THR A 369 -8.17 -6.38 -9.37
CA THR A 369 -7.40 -5.13 -9.37
C THR A 369 -5.96 -5.43 -8.98
N GLY A 370 -5.02 -4.60 -9.42
CA GLY A 370 -3.61 -4.76 -9.06
C GLY A 370 -2.68 -4.20 -10.12
N ASP A 371 -1.46 -4.69 -10.07
CA ASP A 371 -0.38 -4.43 -11.02
C ASP A 371 0.39 -5.73 -11.31
N ALA A 372 1.54 -5.61 -11.98
CA ALA A 372 2.34 -6.75 -12.38
C ALA A 372 2.83 -7.59 -11.18
N GLU A 373 3.07 -6.97 -10.02
CA GLU A 373 3.64 -7.63 -8.86
C GLU A 373 2.60 -8.05 -7.83
N ARG A 374 1.47 -7.33 -7.71
CA ARG A 374 0.43 -7.61 -6.71
C ARG A 374 -0.96 -7.46 -7.30
N ALA A 375 -1.82 -8.43 -7.04
CA ALA A 375 -3.22 -8.35 -7.45
C ALA A 375 -4.15 -9.06 -6.48
N VAL A 376 -5.40 -8.60 -6.43
CA VAL A 376 -6.51 -9.29 -5.76
C VAL A 376 -7.60 -9.58 -6.76
N VAL A 377 -8.26 -10.72 -6.59
CA VAL A 377 -9.28 -11.22 -7.51
C VAL A 377 -10.46 -11.78 -6.74
N ARG A 378 -11.67 -11.56 -7.27
CA ARG A 378 -12.89 -12.26 -6.89
C ARG A 378 -13.15 -13.44 -7.81
N PHE A 379 -13.53 -14.55 -7.21
CA PHE A 379 -13.89 -15.77 -7.90
C PHE A 379 -15.07 -16.45 -7.18
N ASP A 380 -15.70 -17.43 -7.82
CA ASP A 380 -16.76 -18.24 -7.23
C ASP A 380 -16.22 -19.03 -6.02
N ALA A 381 -16.78 -18.82 -4.83
CA ALA A 381 -16.32 -19.48 -3.61
C ALA A 381 -16.42 -21.02 -3.66
N ASP A 382 -17.24 -21.57 -4.56
CA ASP A 382 -17.35 -23.02 -4.78
C ASP A 382 -16.29 -23.58 -5.76
N ALA A 383 -15.45 -22.72 -6.36
CA ALA A 383 -14.39 -23.13 -7.28
C ALA A 383 -13.36 -24.05 -6.60
N PRO A 384 -12.99 -25.20 -7.19
CA PRO A 384 -12.04 -26.12 -6.57
C PRO A 384 -10.65 -25.48 -6.44
N GLU A 385 -10.10 -25.45 -5.21
CA GLU A 385 -8.79 -24.85 -4.92
C GLU A 385 -7.68 -25.39 -5.85
N ALA A 386 -7.69 -26.69 -6.17
CA ALA A 386 -6.70 -27.30 -7.05
C ALA A 386 -6.72 -26.72 -8.47
N GLU A 387 -7.88 -26.30 -8.97
CA GLU A 387 -8.03 -25.67 -10.28
C GLU A 387 -7.54 -24.22 -10.26
N LEU A 388 -7.82 -23.48 -9.17
CA LEU A 388 -7.27 -22.13 -8.96
C LEU A 388 -5.73 -22.16 -8.98
N ILE A 389 -5.13 -23.12 -8.27
CA ILE A 389 -3.68 -23.30 -8.22
C ILE A 389 -3.13 -23.64 -9.61
N ALA A 390 -3.83 -24.49 -10.37
CA ALA A 390 -3.41 -24.86 -11.72
C ALA A 390 -3.40 -23.63 -12.66
N ALA A 391 -4.47 -22.83 -12.66
CA ALA A 391 -4.56 -21.62 -13.48
C ALA A 391 -3.43 -20.63 -13.19
N VAL A 392 -3.10 -20.38 -11.91
CA VAL A 392 -1.99 -19.49 -11.54
C VAL A 392 -0.64 -20.05 -11.99
N ARG A 393 -0.44 -21.37 -11.91
CA ARG A 393 0.81 -22.02 -12.34
C ARG A 393 1.03 -21.90 -13.84
N GLU A 394 -0.03 -22.04 -14.64
CA GLU A 394 0.08 -21.98 -16.10
C GLU A 394 0.56 -20.63 -16.63
N VAL A 395 0.24 -19.54 -15.91
CA VAL A 395 0.68 -18.18 -16.27
C VAL A 395 1.95 -17.72 -15.55
N SER A 396 2.39 -18.45 -14.52
CA SER A 396 3.61 -18.13 -13.75
C SER A 396 4.90 -18.74 -14.34
N THR A 397 4.80 -19.55 -15.40
CA THR A 397 5.93 -20.22 -16.06
C THR A 397 6.68 -19.40 -17.10
#